data_AF-A0A4Q3UU64-F1
#
_entry.id   AF-A0A4Q3UU64-F1
#
_cell.length_a   1.000
_cell.length_b   1.000
_cell.length_c   1.000
_cell.angle_alpha   90.00
_cell.angle_beta   90.00
_cell.angle_gamma   90.00
#
_symmetry.space_group_name_H-M   'P 1'
#
loop_
_entity.id
_entity.type
_entity.pdbx_description
1 polymer ?
#
loop_
_entity_poly.entity_id
_entity_poly.type
_entity_poly.pdbx_seq_one_letter_code
_entity_poly.pdbx_strand_id
1 'polypeptide(L)'
;MTAAQTLTIRRPDDWHLHLRDGDVLRGVLPYTSRQFARAIVMPNLSPPITTVAEAVAYRQRIEDAVPEGHSFTPLMTCYLTDASDPDEIARGAAEGVFIAAKLYPAHATTNSAHGVSDIGQIRRVLERMEKIGLPLCIHGEVTDADVDIFDREAVFIDRTLAPLVREMPGLKVVFEHITTEEAAHFVDAADANVGATITPQHLHINRNDMLVGGMRPHHFCLPVAKREKHRLALRKAVTSGSAKYFLGTDSAPHSKQAKESACGCAGVFNAPFALESYAMAFEQEGALDRLEAFASDNGPR
;
A
#
# COMPACT_ATOMS: atom_id res chain seq x y z
N MET A 1 6.78 -20.74 35.35
CA MET A 1 6.65 -20.37 33.93
C MET A 1 5.26 -19.81 33.76
N THR A 2 5.12 -18.53 33.47
CA THR A 2 3.83 -17.94 33.10
C THR A 2 3.41 -18.55 31.76
N ALA A 3 2.14 -18.92 31.61
CA ALA A 3 1.63 -19.41 30.34
C ALA A 3 1.80 -18.32 29.26
N ALA A 4 2.14 -18.73 28.03
CA ALA A 4 2.26 -17.80 26.92
C ALA A 4 0.92 -17.09 26.67
N GLN A 5 0.94 -15.77 26.56
CA GLN A 5 -0.25 -15.01 26.16
C GLN A 5 -0.59 -15.37 24.71
N THR A 6 -1.87 -15.68 24.46
CA THR A 6 -2.39 -16.03 23.12
C THR A 6 -3.37 -14.96 22.67
N LEU A 7 -3.24 -14.51 21.42
CA LEU A 7 -4.18 -13.63 20.76
C LEU A 7 -4.79 -14.37 19.57
N THR A 8 -6.11 -14.46 19.52
CA THR A 8 -6.85 -15.02 18.39
C THR A 8 -7.61 -13.89 17.72
N ILE A 9 -7.39 -13.71 16.42
CA ILE A 9 -8.08 -12.74 15.58
C ILE A 9 -8.66 -13.43 14.35
N ARG A 10 -9.71 -12.84 13.78
CA ARG A 10 -10.19 -13.17 12.43
C ARG A 10 -9.02 -13.12 11.46
N ARG A 11 -8.93 -14.10 10.55
CA ARG A 11 -7.85 -14.17 9.55
C ARG A 11 -7.73 -12.84 8.79
N PRO A 12 -6.58 -12.15 8.87
CA PRO A 12 -6.39 -10.83 8.26
C PRO A 12 -6.36 -10.84 6.73
N ASP A 13 -6.40 -9.64 6.14
CA ASP A 13 -6.12 -9.37 4.73
C ASP A 13 -5.01 -8.33 4.61
N ASP A 14 -4.26 -8.36 3.51
CA ASP A 14 -3.21 -7.37 3.21
C ASP A 14 -3.64 -6.40 2.11
N TRP A 15 -3.99 -5.17 2.47
CA TRP A 15 -4.52 -4.19 1.51
C TRP A 15 -3.44 -3.48 0.67
N HIS A 16 -2.17 -3.89 0.75
CA HIS A 16 -1.10 -3.40 -0.13
C HIS A 16 0.06 -4.38 -0.28
N LEU A 17 0.15 -5.13 -1.39
CA LEU A 17 1.16 -6.16 -1.57
C LEU A 17 1.83 -6.15 -2.95
N HIS A 18 3.15 -6.37 -2.99
CA HIS A 18 3.90 -6.60 -4.23
C HIS A 18 4.40 -8.05 -4.29
N LEU A 19 3.81 -8.85 -5.18
CA LEU A 19 4.20 -10.25 -5.36
C LEU A 19 5.29 -10.45 -6.43
N ARG A 20 5.55 -9.43 -7.27
CA ARG A 20 6.42 -9.54 -8.46
C ARG A 20 5.92 -10.69 -9.36
N ASP A 21 6.79 -11.34 -10.11
CA ASP A 21 6.40 -12.43 -11.01
C ASP A 21 7.47 -13.54 -11.04
N GLY A 22 7.18 -14.65 -11.71
CA GLY A 22 8.12 -15.75 -11.95
C GLY A 22 8.67 -16.38 -10.67
N ASP A 23 9.99 -16.55 -10.61
CA ASP A 23 10.66 -17.16 -9.44
C ASP A 23 10.51 -16.34 -8.17
N VAL A 24 10.45 -15.00 -8.31
CA VAL A 24 10.26 -14.12 -7.14
C VAL A 24 8.87 -14.35 -6.55
N LEU A 25 7.82 -14.40 -7.38
CA LEU A 25 6.46 -14.73 -6.95
C LEU A 25 6.42 -16.05 -6.18
N ARG A 26 7.00 -17.11 -6.74
CA ARG A 26 7.07 -18.43 -6.08
C ARG A 26 7.81 -18.40 -4.74
N GLY A 27 8.86 -17.59 -4.65
CA GLY A 27 9.66 -17.45 -3.43
C GLY A 27 8.96 -16.65 -2.32
N VAL A 28 8.14 -15.66 -2.67
CA VAL A 28 7.59 -14.70 -1.69
C VAL A 28 6.13 -14.96 -1.31
N LEU A 29 5.31 -15.49 -2.23
CA LEU A 29 3.89 -15.75 -2.00
C LEU A 29 3.59 -16.66 -0.78
N PRO A 30 4.40 -17.69 -0.45
CA PRO A 30 4.15 -18.52 0.72
C PRO A 30 4.15 -17.75 2.05
N TYR A 31 4.89 -16.64 2.13
CA TYR A 31 4.93 -15.80 3.33
C TYR A 31 3.63 -15.02 3.56
N THR A 32 3.00 -14.54 2.49
CA THR A 32 1.69 -13.89 2.55
C THR A 32 0.57 -14.91 2.73
N SER A 33 0.50 -15.92 1.84
CA SER A 33 -0.66 -16.83 1.75
C SER A 33 -0.86 -17.70 2.99
N ARG A 34 0.17 -17.91 3.82
CA ARG A 34 0.02 -18.59 5.13
C ARG A 34 -0.66 -17.72 6.20
N GLN A 35 -0.55 -16.40 6.11
CA GLN A 35 -1.00 -15.46 7.15
C GLN A 35 -2.32 -14.78 6.75
N PHE A 36 -2.43 -14.34 5.49
CA PHE A 36 -3.54 -13.52 5.00
C PHE A 36 -4.53 -14.34 4.18
N ALA A 37 -5.82 -14.01 4.28
CA ALA A 37 -6.87 -14.62 3.47
C ALA A 37 -6.92 -14.01 2.07
N ARG A 38 -6.80 -12.69 1.95
CA ARG A 38 -6.79 -11.94 0.69
C ARG A 38 -5.67 -10.91 0.68
N ALA A 39 -5.28 -10.46 -0.50
CA ALA A 39 -4.43 -9.27 -0.60
C ALA A 39 -4.71 -8.44 -1.85
N ILE A 40 -4.65 -7.11 -1.73
CA ILE A 40 -4.58 -6.19 -2.86
C ILE A 40 -3.21 -6.35 -3.52
N VAL A 41 -3.19 -6.90 -4.73
CA VAL A 41 -1.96 -7.10 -5.49
C VAL A 41 -1.69 -5.89 -6.36
N MET A 42 -0.57 -5.22 -6.11
CA MET A 42 -0.16 -4.01 -6.82
C MET A 42 0.27 -4.29 -8.27
N PRO A 43 -0.01 -3.39 -9.24
CA PRO A 43 0.04 -3.70 -10.66
C PRO A 43 1.34 -3.26 -11.36
N ASN A 44 2.34 -2.79 -10.61
CA ASN A 44 3.61 -2.25 -11.11
C ASN A 44 4.63 -3.34 -11.48
N LEU A 45 4.20 -4.34 -12.26
CA LEU A 45 5.10 -5.24 -12.97
C LEU A 45 5.85 -4.48 -14.08
N SER A 46 6.71 -5.19 -14.81
CA SER A 46 7.42 -4.65 -15.97
C SER A 46 7.18 -5.59 -17.17
N PRO A 47 6.26 -5.26 -18.09
CA PRO A 47 5.41 -4.06 -18.13
C PRO A 47 4.31 -4.03 -17.04
N PRO A 48 3.74 -2.85 -16.71
CA PRO A 48 2.66 -2.74 -15.73
C PRO A 48 1.37 -3.39 -16.23
N ILE A 49 0.51 -3.80 -15.29
CA ILE A 49 -0.80 -4.38 -15.58
C ILE A 49 -1.79 -3.26 -15.86
N THR A 50 -2.17 -3.05 -17.12
CA THR A 50 -3.05 -1.95 -17.56
C THR A 50 -4.37 -2.42 -18.17
N THR A 51 -4.49 -3.73 -18.44
CA THR A 51 -5.67 -4.33 -19.08
C THR A 51 -6.23 -5.50 -18.27
N VAL A 52 -7.51 -5.78 -18.49
CA VAL A 52 -8.23 -6.93 -17.92
C VAL A 52 -7.53 -8.24 -18.25
N ALA A 53 -7.10 -8.40 -19.50
CA ALA A 53 -6.43 -9.62 -19.96
C ALA A 53 -5.11 -9.88 -19.19
N GLU A 54 -4.30 -8.83 -19.00
CA GLU A 54 -3.06 -8.91 -18.22
C GLU A 54 -3.33 -9.26 -16.76
N ALA A 55 -4.35 -8.66 -16.15
CA ALA A 55 -4.72 -8.91 -14.77
C ALA A 55 -5.25 -10.33 -14.55
N VAL A 56 -6.08 -10.85 -15.47
CA VAL A 56 -6.55 -12.25 -15.43
C VAL A 56 -5.37 -13.21 -15.57
N ALA A 57 -4.47 -12.95 -16.52
CA ALA A 57 -3.29 -13.80 -16.69
C ALA A 57 -2.37 -13.76 -15.46
N TYR A 58 -2.20 -12.60 -14.83
CA TYR A 58 -1.38 -12.48 -13.63
C TYR A 58 -2.04 -13.12 -12.41
N ARG A 59 -3.36 -12.97 -12.22
CA ARG A 59 -4.12 -13.68 -11.21
C ARG A 59 -3.91 -15.18 -11.30
N GLN A 60 -4.01 -15.75 -12.50
CA GLN A 60 -3.81 -17.18 -12.70
C GLN A 60 -2.41 -17.62 -12.27
N ARG A 61 -1.36 -16.86 -12.64
CA ARG A 61 0.02 -17.16 -12.20
C ARG A 61 0.19 -17.13 -10.68
N ILE A 62 -0.52 -16.23 -10.00
CA ILE A 62 -0.51 -16.16 -8.52
C ILE A 62 -1.23 -17.37 -7.94
N GLU A 63 -2.43 -17.69 -8.43
CA GLU A 63 -3.22 -18.84 -7.99
C GLU A 63 -2.48 -20.15 -8.19
N ASP A 64 -1.82 -20.34 -9.34
CA ASP A 64 -0.97 -21.51 -9.64
C ASP A 64 0.25 -21.63 -8.70
N ALA A 65 0.70 -20.51 -8.12
CA ALA A 65 1.83 -20.47 -7.21
C ALA A 65 1.43 -20.60 -5.73
N VAL A 66 0.12 -20.63 -5.40
CA VAL A 66 -0.35 -20.80 -4.01
C VAL A 66 0.03 -22.21 -3.54
N PRO A 67 0.76 -22.35 -2.41
CA PRO A 67 1.13 -23.66 -1.87
C PRO A 67 -0.09 -24.52 -1.52
N GLU A 68 0.06 -25.84 -1.64
CA GLU A 68 -0.95 -26.79 -1.20
C GLU A 68 -1.32 -26.56 0.28
N GLY A 69 -2.62 -26.57 0.57
CA GLY A 69 -3.16 -26.31 1.91
C GLY A 69 -3.32 -24.84 2.27
N HIS A 70 -2.82 -23.90 1.47
CA HIS A 70 -3.12 -22.49 1.64
C HIS A 70 -4.45 -22.12 0.96
N SER A 71 -5.22 -21.24 1.59
CA SER A 71 -6.38 -20.59 0.98
C SER A 71 -6.08 -19.11 0.92
N PHE A 72 -5.87 -18.58 -0.29
CA PHE A 72 -5.48 -17.20 -0.53
C PHE A 72 -6.18 -16.67 -1.78
N THR A 73 -6.71 -15.44 -1.72
CA THR A 73 -7.35 -14.78 -2.87
C THR A 73 -6.59 -13.51 -3.24
N PRO A 74 -5.91 -13.46 -4.40
CA PRO A 74 -5.33 -12.23 -4.90
C PRO A 74 -6.43 -11.31 -5.46
N LEU A 75 -6.47 -10.08 -4.96
CA LEU A 75 -7.40 -9.04 -5.40
C LEU A 75 -6.65 -8.09 -6.35
N MET A 76 -6.95 -8.18 -7.65
CA MET A 76 -6.14 -7.54 -8.68
C MET A 76 -6.48 -6.06 -8.84
N THR A 77 -5.47 -5.26 -9.20
CA THR A 77 -5.60 -3.82 -9.46
C THR A 77 -5.19 -3.48 -10.89
N CYS A 78 -5.65 -2.32 -11.38
CA CYS A 78 -5.19 -1.74 -12.64
C CYS A 78 -4.16 -0.63 -12.36
N TYR A 79 -3.06 -0.61 -13.11
CA TYR A 79 -2.08 0.48 -13.11
C TYR A 79 -2.61 1.66 -13.92
N LEU A 80 -2.74 2.84 -13.30
CA LEU A 80 -3.14 4.05 -14.01
C LEU A 80 -1.96 4.72 -14.73
N THR A 81 -2.20 5.11 -15.97
CA THR A 81 -1.27 5.83 -16.85
C THR A 81 -2.00 7.03 -17.48
N ASP A 82 -1.28 7.97 -18.06
CA ASP A 82 -1.90 9.09 -18.82
C ASP A 82 -2.79 8.60 -19.98
N ALA A 83 -2.48 7.42 -20.52
CA ALA A 83 -3.22 6.79 -21.61
C ALA A 83 -4.35 5.86 -21.15
N SER A 84 -4.60 5.76 -19.84
CA SER A 84 -5.63 4.86 -19.30
C SER A 84 -7.00 5.14 -19.93
N ASP A 85 -7.66 4.05 -20.33
CA ASP A 85 -8.98 4.06 -20.94
C ASP A 85 -10.07 3.86 -19.85
N PRO A 86 -10.98 4.83 -19.66
CA PRO A 86 -12.11 4.68 -18.75
C PRO A 86 -12.97 3.44 -19.02
N ASP A 87 -13.10 3.02 -20.28
CA ASP A 87 -13.92 1.86 -20.65
C ASP A 87 -13.24 0.54 -20.24
N GLU A 88 -11.91 0.45 -20.32
CA GLU A 88 -11.16 -0.70 -19.81
C GLU A 88 -11.28 -0.83 -18.29
N ILE A 89 -11.20 0.29 -17.57
CA ILE A 89 -11.39 0.33 -16.11
C ILE A 89 -12.79 -0.12 -15.73
N ALA A 90 -13.81 0.41 -16.41
CA ALA A 90 -15.21 0.04 -16.15
C ALA A 90 -15.48 -1.43 -16.48
N ARG A 91 -14.90 -1.95 -17.56
CA ARG A 91 -14.99 -3.36 -17.94
C ARG A 91 -14.41 -4.25 -16.86
N GLY A 92 -13.18 -3.98 -16.43
CA GLY A 92 -12.53 -4.79 -15.40
C GLY A 92 -13.22 -4.74 -14.04
N ALA A 93 -13.83 -3.60 -13.68
CA ALA A 93 -14.66 -3.50 -12.48
C ALA A 93 -15.96 -4.33 -12.61
N ALA A 94 -16.66 -4.22 -13.73
CA ALA A 94 -17.92 -4.95 -13.97
C ALA A 94 -17.72 -6.48 -14.04
N GLU A 95 -16.57 -6.93 -14.56
CA GLU A 95 -16.19 -8.35 -14.60
C GLU A 95 -15.62 -8.87 -13.26
N GLY A 96 -15.47 -8.01 -12.26
CA GLY A 96 -14.87 -8.37 -10.96
C GLY A 96 -13.37 -8.70 -11.04
N VAL A 97 -12.69 -8.24 -12.10
CA VAL A 97 -11.24 -8.42 -12.28
C VAL A 97 -10.47 -7.35 -11.51
N PHE A 98 -10.86 -6.08 -11.64
CA PHE A 98 -10.26 -4.99 -10.89
C PHE A 98 -11.08 -4.67 -9.64
N ILE A 99 -10.46 -4.82 -8.47
CA ILE A 99 -11.09 -4.37 -7.21
C ILE A 99 -10.82 -2.89 -6.88
N ALA A 100 -9.83 -2.30 -7.54
CA ALA A 100 -9.35 -0.93 -7.39
C ALA A 100 -8.41 -0.61 -8.56
N ALA A 101 -8.10 0.67 -8.76
CA ALA A 101 -7.00 1.11 -9.61
C ALA A 101 -5.94 1.84 -8.77
N LYS A 102 -4.68 1.67 -9.15
CA LYS A 102 -3.53 2.23 -8.42
C LYS A 102 -2.88 3.35 -9.23
N LEU A 103 -2.81 4.52 -8.62
CA LEU A 103 -2.08 5.68 -9.10
C LEU A 103 -0.66 5.67 -8.54
N TYR A 104 0.31 5.73 -9.45
CA TYR A 104 1.69 6.11 -9.15
C TYR A 104 2.00 7.41 -9.89
N PRO A 105 2.43 8.48 -9.20
CA PRO A 105 3.01 9.63 -9.87
C PRO A 105 4.24 9.17 -10.65
N ALA A 106 4.40 9.67 -11.86
CA ALA A 106 5.48 9.26 -12.75
C ALA A 106 6.84 9.43 -12.04
N HIS A 107 7.65 8.36 -12.06
CA HIS A 107 8.96 8.27 -11.42
C HIS A 107 8.99 8.35 -9.88
N ALA A 108 7.85 8.21 -9.20
CA ALA A 108 7.81 8.28 -7.73
C ALA A 108 8.48 7.09 -7.04
N THR A 109 8.35 5.88 -7.60
CA THR A 109 8.80 4.64 -6.97
C THR A 109 9.18 3.54 -7.98
N THR A 110 9.48 2.32 -7.51
CA THR A 110 9.83 1.16 -8.34
C THR A 110 8.79 0.90 -9.43
N ASN A 111 9.26 0.77 -10.68
CA ASN A 111 8.45 0.57 -11.89
C ASN A 111 7.36 1.63 -12.13
N SER A 112 7.61 2.87 -11.71
CA SER A 112 6.66 3.98 -11.87
C SER A 112 6.92 4.88 -13.09
N ALA A 113 7.82 4.50 -14.00
CA ALA A 113 8.17 5.34 -15.16
C ALA A 113 7.01 5.56 -16.15
N HIS A 114 6.01 4.67 -16.14
CA HIS A 114 4.79 4.79 -16.93
C HIS A 114 3.60 5.36 -16.12
N GLY A 115 3.89 5.93 -14.94
CA GLY A 115 2.91 6.51 -14.04
C GLY A 115 2.21 7.73 -14.63
N VAL A 116 1.31 8.29 -13.83
CA VAL A 116 0.54 9.49 -14.19
C VAL A 116 1.44 10.71 -14.06
N SER A 117 1.56 11.49 -15.13
CA SER A 117 2.38 12.72 -15.13
C SER A 117 1.65 13.88 -14.44
N ASP A 118 0.34 13.99 -14.67
CA ASP A 118 -0.53 15.02 -14.12
C ASP A 118 -1.93 14.43 -13.89
N ILE A 119 -2.51 14.68 -12.72
CA ILE A 119 -3.80 14.09 -12.34
C ILE A 119 -4.95 14.55 -13.26
N GLY A 120 -4.85 15.73 -13.86
CA GLY A 120 -5.78 16.24 -14.84
C GLY A 120 -5.85 15.41 -16.12
N GLN A 121 -4.74 14.74 -16.50
CA GLN A 121 -4.73 13.87 -17.69
C GLN A 121 -5.64 12.65 -17.54
N ILE A 122 -5.80 12.17 -16.30
CA ILE A 122 -6.63 11.01 -16.00
C ILE A 122 -8.01 11.39 -15.44
N ARG A 123 -8.41 12.67 -15.49
CA ARG A 123 -9.69 13.15 -14.95
C ARG A 123 -10.88 12.31 -15.44
N ARG A 124 -10.93 11.99 -16.73
CA ARG A 124 -11.96 11.13 -17.33
C ARG A 124 -12.03 9.72 -16.72
N VAL A 125 -10.89 9.17 -16.30
CA VAL A 125 -10.79 7.86 -15.65
C VAL A 125 -11.29 7.98 -14.21
N LEU A 126 -10.88 9.02 -13.50
CA LEU A 126 -11.31 9.27 -12.13
C LEU A 126 -12.83 9.47 -12.04
N GLU A 127 -13.42 10.21 -12.98
CA GLU A 127 -14.89 10.42 -13.04
C GLU A 127 -15.62 9.11 -13.30
N ARG A 128 -15.04 8.24 -14.13
CA ARG A 128 -15.58 6.90 -14.33
C ARG A 128 -15.49 6.06 -13.05
N MET A 129 -14.36 6.08 -12.37
CA MET A 129 -14.15 5.35 -11.12
C MET A 129 -15.11 5.79 -10.02
N GLU A 130 -15.32 7.10 -9.84
CA GLU A 130 -16.31 7.66 -8.94
C GLU A 130 -17.71 7.14 -9.27
N LYS A 131 -18.13 7.23 -10.55
CA LYS A 131 -19.46 6.79 -10.99
C LYS A 131 -19.73 5.30 -10.75
N ILE A 132 -18.73 4.44 -10.92
CA ILE A 132 -18.87 2.98 -10.74
C ILE A 132 -18.51 2.53 -9.32
N GLY A 133 -18.05 3.44 -8.46
CA GLY A 133 -17.63 3.13 -7.10
C GLY A 133 -16.35 2.27 -7.02
N LEU A 134 -15.44 2.37 -8.01
CA LEU A 134 -14.15 1.68 -7.97
C LEU A 134 -13.14 2.49 -7.14
N PRO A 135 -12.56 1.94 -6.06
CA PRO A 135 -11.56 2.63 -5.25
C PRO A 135 -10.32 3.05 -6.03
N LEU A 136 -9.80 4.23 -5.69
CA LEU A 136 -8.50 4.73 -6.12
C LEU A 136 -7.48 4.54 -4.99
N CYS A 137 -6.52 3.65 -5.20
CA CYS A 137 -5.35 3.53 -4.35
C CYS A 137 -4.28 4.52 -4.83
N ILE A 138 -3.64 5.27 -3.93
CA ILE A 138 -2.70 6.34 -4.30
C ILE A 138 -1.37 6.18 -3.58
N HIS A 139 -0.28 6.10 -4.35
CA HIS A 139 1.05 6.42 -3.83
C HIS A 139 1.21 7.95 -3.84
N GLY A 140 1.02 8.60 -2.69
CA GLY A 140 0.89 10.07 -2.63
C GLY A 140 2.21 10.79 -2.36
N GLU A 141 3.11 10.86 -3.33
CA GLU A 141 4.32 11.69 -3.28
C GLU A 141 4.46 12.51 -4.58
N VAL A 142 4.80 13.79 -4.48
CA VAL A 142 5.27 14.53 -5.67
C VAL A 142 6.68 14.09 -6.05
N THR A 143 7.06 14.27 -7.31
CA THR A 143 8.38 13.85 -7.83
C THR A 143 9.25 14.99 -8.32
N ASP A 144 8.80 16.23 -8.10
CA ASP A 144 9.56 17.44 -8.43
C ASP A 144 10.98 17.36 -7.84
N ALA A 145 11.98 17.73 -8.66
CA ALA A 145 13.39 17.61 -8.27
C ALA A 145 13.81 18.62 -7.18
N ASP A 146 13.07 19.72 -7.04
CA ASP A 146 13.29 20.76 -6.04
C ASP A 146 12.55 20.51 -4.71
N VAL A 147 11.72 19.46 -4.63
CA VAL A 147 11.04 19.04 -3.40
C VAL A 147 11.84 17.95 -2.69
N ASP A 148 12.26 18.24 -1.46
CA ASP A 148 12.98 17.30 -0.61
C ASP A 148 12.15 16.01 -0.39
N ILE A 149 12.82 14.85 -0.45
CA ILE A 149 12.19 13.54 -0.34
C ILE A 149 11.39 13.34 0.97
N PHE A 150 11.73 14.07 2.04
CA PHE A 150 11.01 14.03 3.31
C PHE A 150 9.72 14.88 3.28
N ASP A 151 9.56 15.78 2.32
CA ASP A 151 8.42 16.70 2.20
C ASP A 151 7.43 16.29 1.10
N ARG A 152 7.82 15.37 0.21
CA ARG A 152 7.02 14.95 -0.97
C ARG A 152 5.59 14.52 -0.67
N GLU A 153 5.37 13.79 0.43
CA GLU A 153 4.04 13.33 0.85
C GLU A 153 3.16 14.50 1.29
N ALA A 154 3.68 15.41 2.11
CA ALA A 154 2.95 16.59 2.56
C ALA A 154 2.61 17.53 1.39
N VAL A 155 3.56 17.75 0.48
CA VAL A 155 3.34 18.55 -0.72
C VAL A 155 2.29 17.90 -1.65
N PHE A 156 2.26 16.58 -1.76
CA PHE A 156 1.22 15.87 -2.52
C PHE A 156 -0.17 16.07 -1.93
N ILE A 157 -0.30 16.07 -0.60
CA ILE A 157 -1.58 16.35 0.07
C ILE A 157 -2.10 17.71 -0.35
N ASP A 158 -1.27 18.75 -0.21
CA ASP A 158 -1.65 20.14 -0.48
C ASP A 158 -1.98 20.38 -1.96
N ARG A 159 -1.13 19.88 -2.86
CA ARG A 159 -1.21 20.18 -4.30
C ARG A 159 -2.19 19.30 -5.07
N THR A 160 -2.42 18.07 -4.61
CA THR A 160 -3.11 17.05 -5.40
C THR A 160 -4.26 16.40 -4.65
N LEU A 161 -4.00 15.80 -3.50
CA LEU A 161 -5.00 14.95 -2.83
C LEU A 161 -6.16 15.74 -2.24
N ALA A 162 -5.88 16.84 -1.52
CA ALA A 162 -6.92 17.66 -0.93
C ALA A 162 -7.80 18.37 -1.98
N PRO A 163 -7.25 18.92 -3.10
CA PRO A 163 -8.06 19.35 -4.22
C PRO A 163 -8.92 18.22 -4.82
N LEU A 164 -8.34 17.05 -5.10
CA LEU A 164 -9.05 15.91 -5.68
C LEU A 164 -10.27 15.49 -4.84
N VAL A 165 -10.08 15.28 -3.54
CA VAL A 165 -11.15 14.83 -2.64
C VAL A 165 -12.26 15.88 -2.53
N ARG A 166 -11.92 17.18 -2.58
CA ARG A 166 -12.93 18.26 -2.58
C ARG A 166 -13.72 18.32 -3.88
N GLU A 167 -13.07 18.08 -5.01
CA GLU A 167 -13.69 18.15 -6.33
C GLU A 167 -14.52 16.89 -6.67
N MET A 168 -14.15 15.75 -6.09
CA MET A 168 -14.75 14.44 -6.38
C MET A 168 -15.16 13.73 -5.06
N PRO A 169 -16.14 14.28 -4.32
CA PRO A 169 -16.50 13.79 -2.99
C PRO A 169 -17.10 12.38 -2.99
N GLY A 170 -17.51 11.84 -4.14
CA GLY A 170 -17.98 10.46 -4.27
C GLY A 170 -16.86 9.46 -4.56
N LEU A 171 -15.66 9.92 -4.93
CA LEU A 171 -14.53 9.04 -5.24
C LEU A 171 -14.01 8.41 -3.94
N LYS A 172 -13.98 7.06 -3.89
CA LYS A 172 -13.34 6.34 -2.78
C LYS A 172 -11.84 6.37 -2.97
N VAL A 173 -11.11 6.80 -1.94
CA VAL A 173 -9.66 6.96 -1.98
C VAL A 173 -9.01 6.18 -0.84
N VAL A 174 -7.98 5.40 -1.17
CA VAL A 174 -7.05 4.83 -0.21
C VAL A 174 -5.72 5.54 -0.36
N PHE A 175 -5.36 6.34 0.65
CA PHE A 175 -4.04 6.92 0.74
C PHE A 175 -3.07 5.84 1.24
N GLU A 176 -2.32 5.25 0.31
CA GLU A 176 -1.48 4.11 0.62
C GLU A 176 -0.30 4.51 1.51
N HIS A 177 0.13 3.56 2.35
CA HIS A 177 1.39 3.54 3.09
C HIS A 177 1.82 4.91 3.64
N ILE A 178 0.89 5.64 4.29
CA ILE A 178 1.16 7.00 4.78
C ILE A 178 2.35 7.02 5.75
N THR A 179 3.17 8.07 5.68
CA THR A 179 4.43 8.16 6.44
C THR A 179 4.54 9.40 7.32
N THR A 180 3.59 10.32 7.21
CA THR A 180 3.61 11.63 7.86
C THR A 180 2.45 11.84 8.84
N GLU A 181 2.71 12.61 9.90
CA GLU A 181 1.67 13.22 10.76
C GLU A 181 0.65 14.03 9.94
N GLU A 182 1.12 14.73 8.90
CA GLU A 182 0.33 15.53 7.98
C GLU A 182 -0.70 14.64 7.23
N ALA A 183 -0.30 13.45 6.76
CA ALA A 183 -1.21 12.48 6.15
C ALA A 183 -2.22 11.90 7.14
N ALA A 184 -1.82 11.58 8.37
CA ALA A 184 -2.74 11.12 9.40
C ALA A 184 -3.81 12.20 9.71
N HIS A 185 -3.40 13.46 9.88
CA HIS A 185 -4.34 14.57 10.09
C HIS A 185 -5.28 14.77 8.90
N PHE A 186 -4.78 14.64 7.67
CA PHE A 186 -5.61 14.71 6.47
C PHE A 186 -6.69 13.62 6.46
N VAL A 187 -6.31 12.36 6.69
CA VAL A 187 -7.25 11.22 6.71
C VAL A 187 -8.28 11.36 7.82
N ASP A 188 -7.87 11.79 9.01
CA ASP A 188 -8.78 12.05 10.13
C ASP A 188 -9.84 13.10 9.77
N ALA A 189 -9.42 14.18 9.12
CA ALA A 189 -10.29 15.31 8.73
C ALA A 189 -11.17 15.05 7.49
N ALA A 190 -10.80 14.09 6.63
CA ALA A 190 -11.54 13.77 5.41
C ALA A 190 -12.88 13.08 5.68
N ASP A 191 -13.72 12.92 4.66
CA ASP A 191 -14.97 12.16 4.77
C ASP A 191 -14.72 10.64 4.82
N ALA A 192 -15.78 9.86 5.06
CA ALA A 192 -15.70 8.40 5.24
C ALA A 192 -15.24 7.62 3.99
N ASN A 193 -15.24 8.26 2.82
CA ASN A 193 -14.74 7.70 1.56
C ASN A 193 -13.21 7.75 1.42
N VAL A 194 -12.50 8.32 2.40
CA VAL A 194 -11.03 8.36 2.44
C VAL A 194 -10.51 7.47 3.57
N GLY A 195 -9.76 6.45 3.20
CA GLY A 195 -9.02 5.58 4.12
C GLY A 195 -7.52 5.62 3.86
N ALA A 196 -6.74 4.94 4.70
CA ALA A 196 -5.30 4.82 4.54
C ALA A 196 -4.77 3.48 5.03
N THR A 197 -3.75 2.99 4.32
CA THR A 197 -2.94 1.87 4.78
C THR A 197 -1.68 2.39 5.48
N ILE A 198 -1.22 1.65 6.49
CA ILE A 198 0.05 1.91 7.17
C ILE A 198 0.83 0.61 7.23
N THR A 199 2.13 0.68 6.93
CA THR A 199 3.02 -0.49 6.85
C THR A 199 3.64 -0.83 8.21
N PRO A 200 4.16 -2.06 8.41
CA PRO A 200 4.83 -2.42 9.65
C PRO A 200 6.07 -1.56 9.90
N GLN A 201 6.92 -1.35 8.88
CA GLN A 201 8.15 -0.57 9.05
C GLN A 201 7.84 0.86 9.50
N HIS A 202 6.82 1.53 8.96
CA HIS A 202 6.50 2.90 9.35
C HIS A 202 5.94 3.04 10.77
N LEU A 203 5.60 1.93 11.45
CA LEU A 203 5.27 1.90 12.88
C LEU A 203 6.49 1.64 13.78
N HIS A 204 7.56 1.04 13.23
CA HIS A 204 8.74 0.60 13.99
C HIS A 204 9.96 1.49 13.82
N ILE A 205 10.18 2.01 12.61
CA ILE A 205 11.38 2.76 12.28
C ILE A 205 11.07 4.22 12.02
N ASN A 206 12.03 5.08 12.34
CA ASN A 206 12.13 6.44 11.81
C ASN A 206 13.44 6.56 11.00
N ARG A 207 13.68 7.72 10.38
CA ARG A 207 14.85 7.93 9.51
C ARG A 207 16.20 7.70 10.19
N ASN A 208 16.30 7.78 11.52
CA ASN A 208 17.55 7.48 12.23
C ASN A 208 17.91 6.00 12.11
N ASP A 209 16.93 5.09 12.12
CA ASP A 209 17.17 3.66 11.89
C ASP A 209 17.72 3.39 10.49
N MET A 210 17.44 4.28 9.53
CA MET A 210 17.97 4.19 8.18
C MET A 210 19.38 4.79 8.04
N LEU A 211 19.73 5.83 8.82
CA LEU A 211 20.89 6.69 8.54
C LEU A 211 21.97 6.74 9.65
N VAL A 212 21.61 6.56 10.92
CA VAL A 212 22.55 6.72 12.04
C VAL A 212 23.50 5.53 12.15
N GLY A 213 24.80 5.81 12.15
CA GLY A 213 25.86 4.80 12.20
C GLY A 213 26.18 4.15 10.84
N GLY A 214 25.47 4.54 9.78
CA GLY A 214 25.64 4.03 8.42
C GLY A 214 24.32 3.89 7.69
N MET A 215 24.36 3.96 6.36
CA MET A 215 23.19 3.74 5.51
C MET A 215 22.75 2.28 5.59
N ARG A 216 21.52 2.02 6.06
CA ARG A 216 20.89 0.69 6.11
C ARG A 216 19.90 0.54 4.94
N PRO A 217 20.32 0.02 3.77
CA PRO A 217 19.48 -0.01 2.58
C PRO A 217 18.23 -0.87 2.75
N HIS A 218 18.24 -1.87 3.65
CA HIS A 218 17.07 -2.71 3.93
C HIS A 218 15.91 -1.96 4.62
N HIS A 219 16.17 -0.78 5.18
CA HIS A 219 15.14 0.15 5.69
C HIS A 219 14.68 1.18 4.65
N PHE A 220 15.38 1.29 3.51
CA PHE A 220 15.02 2.23 2.45
C PHE A 220 13.82 1.71 1.65
N CYS A 221 12.72 2.45 1.73
CA CYS A 221 11.48 2.26 0.97
C CYS A 221 10.88 3.63 0.61
N LEU A 222 9.78 3.63 -0.14
CA LEU A 222 9.08 4.83 -0.57
C LEU A 222 7.60 4.71 -0.22
N PRO A 223 7.00 5.73 0.45
CA PRO A 223 7.64 6.95 0.92
C PRO A 223 8.71 6.68 2.00
N VAL A 224 9.74 7.52 2.08
CA VAL A 224 10.85 7.28 3.02
C VAL A 224 10.39 7.38 4.47
N ALA A 225 10.96 6.56 5.37
CA ALA A 225 10.77 6.72 6.80
C ALA A 225 11.12 8.15 7.23
N LYS A 226 10.25 8.79 8.02
CA LYS A 226 10.33 10.22 8.37
C LYS A 226 10.93 10.41 9.77
N ARG A 227 10.83 11.62 10.33
CA ARG A 227 11.23 11.90 11.73
C ARG A 227 10.33 11.17 12.73
N GLU A 228 10.82 11.02 13.96
CA GLU A 228 10.10 10.32 15.04
C GLU A 228 8.68 10.83 15.28
N LYS A 229 8.44 12.15 15.16
CA LYS A 229 7.09 12.72 15.33
C LYS A 229 6.06 12.06 14.40
N HIS A 230 6.45 11.73 13.18
CA HIS A 230 5.55 11.14 12.20
C HIS A 230 5.30 9.67 12.55
N ARG A 231 6.34 8.90 12.94
CA ARG A 231 6.17 7.51 13.42
C ARG A 231 5.18 7.43 14.59
N LEU A 232 5.29 8.35 15.56
CA LEU A 232 4.36 8.41 16.69
C LEU A 232 2.93 8.78 16.26
N ALA A 233 2.78 9.70 15.29
CA ALA A 233 1.47 10.03 14.74
C ALA A 233 0.81 8.82 14.03
N LEU A 234 1.58 8.04 13.27
CA LEU A 234 1.09 6.81 12.62
C LEU A 234 0.67 5.76 13.64
N ARG A 235 1.46 5.58 14.72
CA ARG A 235 1.10 4.67 15.81
C ARG A 235 -0.21 5.08 16.47
N LYS A 236 -0.38 6.38 16.77
CA LYS A 236 -1.63 6.92 17.28
C LYS A 236 -2.80 6.71 16.31
N ALA A 237 -2.57 6.85 15.00
CA ALA A 237 -3.60 6.66 13.98
C ALA A 237 -4.10 5.21 13.96
N VAL A 238 -3.21 4.23 13.84
CA VAL A 238 -3.59 2.80 13.76
C VAL A 238 -4.21 2.28 15.06
N THR A 239 -3.83 2.86 16.20
CA THR A 239 -4.41 2.49 17.50
C THR A 239 -5.58 3.38 17.91
N SER A 240 -6.06 4.30 17.07
CA SER A 240 -7.17 5.22 17.42
C SER A 240 -8.54 4.55 17.55
N GLY A 241 -8.73 3.39 16.91
CA GLY A 241 -10.04 2.76 16.73
C GLY A 241 -10.84 3.29 15.53
N SER A 242 -10.29 4.23 14.76
CA SER A 242 -10.89 4.71 13.51
C SER A 242 -10.94 3.60 12.46
N ALA A 243 -12.09 3.48 11.77
CA ALA A 243 -12.26 2.53 10.67
C ALA A 243 -11.50 2.92 9.39
N LYS A 244 -10.99 4.16 9.32
CA LYS A 244 -10.27 4.68 8.14
C LYS A 244 -8.86 4.10 7.99
N TYR A 245 -8.29 3.51 9.03
CA TYR A 245 -6.95 2.94 9.01
C TYR A 245 -7.00 1.42 9.01
N PHE A 246 -6.28 0.80 8.07
CA PHE A 246 -6.24 -0.64 7.93
C PHE A 246 -4.88 -1.13 7.42
N LEU A 247 -4.66 -2.43 7.56
CA LEU A 247 -3.39 -3.09 7.27
C LEU A 247 -3.02 -3.04 5.78
N GLY A 248 -1.88 -2.45 5.44
CA GLY A 248 -1.28 -2.65 4.12
C GLY A 248 0.22 -2.77 4.26
N THR A 249 0.79 -3.91 3.90
CA THR A 249 2.19 -4.20 4.25
C THR A 249 3.17 -3.40 3.42
N ASP A 250 2.82 -3.09 2.18
CA ASP A 250 3.74 -2.69 1.13
C ASP A 250 4.96 -3.62 1.09
N SER A 251 4.74 -4.93 1.33
CA SER A 251 5.82 -5.90 1.26
C SER A 251 6.35 -5.93 -0.17
N ALA A 252 7.56 -5.40 -0.34
CA ALA A 252 8.17 -5.08 -1.62
C ALA A 252 9.53 -5.78 -1.74
N PRO A 253 9.55 -7.05 -2.18
CA PRO A 253 10.78 -7.83 -2.26
C PRO A 253 11.70 -7.33 -3.38
N HIS A 254 12.99 -7.32 -3.06
CA HIS A 254 14.12 -7.12 -3.95
C HIS A 254 15.23 -8.11 -3.59
N SER A 255 16.05 -8.49 -4.57
CA SER A 255 17.22 -9.31 -4.28
C SER A 255 18.19 -8.55 -3.37
N LYS A 256 18.96 -9.29 -2.56
CA LYS A 256 20.01 -8.71 -1.71
C LYS A 256 20.97 -7.83 -2.53
N GLN A 257 21.37 -8.29 -3.72
CA GLN A 257 22.24 -7.56 -4.63
C GLN A 257 21.63 -6.22 -5.08
N ALA A 258 20.32 -6.17 -5.34
CA ALA A 258 19.64 -4.94 -5.73
C ALA A 258 19.53 -3.94 -4.56
N LYS A 259 19.42 -4.42 -3.32
CA LYS A 259 19.42 -3.59 -2.10
C LYS A 259 20.82 -3.09 -1.75
N GLU A 260 21.82 -3.96 -1.80
CA GLU A 260 23.23 -3.72 -1.43
C GLU A 260 24.05 -3.33 -2.66
N SER A 261 23.66 -2.25 -3.31
CA SER A 261 24.30 -1.72 -4.52
C SER A 261 24.60 -0.23 -4.39
N ALA A 262 25.27 0.35 -5.40
CA ALA A 262 25.49 1.79 -5.49
C ALA A 262 24.20 2.60 -5.61
N CYS A 263 23.10 1.97 -6.05
CA CYS A 263 21.77 2.57 -6.15
C CYS A 263 20.72 1.57 -5.65
N GLY A 264 20.64 1.42 -4.32
CA GLY A 264 19.77 0.43 -3.68
C GLY A 264 18.29 0.63 -4.01
N CYS A 265 17.60 -0.42 -4.44
CA CYS A 265 16.16 -0.35 -4.72
C CYS A 265 15.34 -0.04 -3.45
N ALA A 266 14.28 0.75 -3.59
CA ALA A 266 13.35 1.06 -2.51
C ALA A 266 12.33 -0.08 -2.32
N GLY A 267 12.19 -0.55 -1.08
CA GLY A 267 11.23 -1.57 -0.70
C GLY A 267 11.70 -2.40 0.51
N VAL A 268 10.75 -2.82 1.35
CA VAL A 268 11.01 -3.70 2.50
C VAL A 268 10.24 -5.00 2.28
N PHE A 269 10.94 -6.14 2.32
CA PHE A 269 10.28 -7.44 2.35
C PHE A 269 9.91 -7.81 3.79
N ASN A 270 8.69 -7.46 4.19
CA ASN A 270 8.21 -7.61 5.58
C ASN A 270 7.14 -8.71 5.74
N ALA A 271 6.60 -9.26 4.64
CA ALA A 271 5.57 -10.32 4.67
C ALA A 271 5.89 -11.50 5.61
N PRO A 272 7.16 -11.93 5.81
CA PRO A 272 7.42 -13.03 6.73
C PRO A 272 6.98 -12.81 8.18
N PHE A 273 6.96 -11.57 8.66
CA PHE A 273 6.66 -11.26 10.06
C PHE A 273 5.74 -10.05 10.20
N ALA A 274 4.84 -9.85 9.23
CA ALA A 274 4.00 -8.66 9.17
C ALA A 274 3.03 -8.60 10.38
N LEU A 275 2.31 -9.70 10.66
CA LEU A 275 1.35 -9.75 11.76
C LEU A 275 2.02 -9.61 13.13
N GLU A 276 3.16 -10.26 13.33
CA GLU A 276 3.96 -10.16 14.55
C GLU A 276 4.46 -8.72 14.76
N SER A 277 4.85 -8.05 13.68
CA SER A 277 5.26 -6.65 13.72
C SER A 277 4.11 -5.72 14.09
N TYR A 278 2.91 -5.90 13.53
CA TYR A 278 1.75 -5.11 13.95
C TYR A 278 1.36 -5.38 15.39
N ALA A 279 1.30 -6.66 15.81
CA ALA A 279 0.99 -7.02 17.18
C ALA A 279 1.95 -6.35 18.18
N MET A 280 3.26 -6.36 17.90
CA MET A 280 4.26 -5.67 18.72
C MET A 280 4.00 -4.16 18.81
N ALA A 281 3.64 -3.51 17.70
CA ALA A 281 3.33 -2.08 17.71
C ALA A 281 2.07 -1.78 18.55
N PHE A 282 0.99 -2.54 18.37
CA PHE A 282 -0.26 -2.36 19.12
C PHE A 282 -0.11 -2.68 20.61
N GLU A 283 0.70 -3.69 20.97
CA GLU A 283 1.03 -4.01 22.37
C GLU A 283 1.78 -2.90 23.07
N GLN A 284 2.79 -2.33 22.42
CA GLN A 284 3.56 -1.21 22.95
C GLN A 284 2.71 0.05 23.18
N GLU A 285 1.60 0.21 22.44
CA GLU A 285 0.61 1.27 22.65
C GLU A 285 -0.51 0.87 23.64
N GLY A 286 -0.48 -0.34 24.20
CA GLY A 286 -1.54 -0.84 25.09
C GLY A 286 -2.89 -1.03 24.39
N ALA A 287 -2.88 -1.33 23.08
CA ALA A 287 -4.05 -1.32 22.21
C ALA A 287 -4.26 -2.64 21.43
N LEU A 288 -3.75 -3.78 21.92
CA LEU A 288 -3.89 -5.09 21.25
C LEU A 288 -5.34 -5.46 20.91
N ASP A 289 -6.30 -5.00 21.71
CA ASP A 289 -7.74 -5.17 21.47
C ASP A 289 -8.22 -4.54 20.16
N ARG A 290 -7.46 -3.59 19.59
CA ARG A 290 -7.79 -2.91 18.33
C ARG A 290 -7.15 -3.55 17.09
N LEU A 291 -6.26 -4.52 17.28
CA LEU A 291 -5.52 -5.14 16.19
C LEU A 291 -6.43 -5.88 15.21
N GLU A 292 -7.44 -6.62 15.70
CA GLU A 292 -8.36 -7.36 14.85
C GLU A 292 -9.10 -6.44 13.89
N ALA A 293 -9.59 -5.29 14.38
CA ALA A 293 -10.31 -4.34 13.53
C ALA A 293 -9.41 -3.79 12.42
N PHE A 294 -8.19 -3.37 12.76
CA PHE A 294 -7.19 -2.86 11.82
C PHE A 294 -6.79 -3.90 10.75
N ALA A 295 -6.60 -5.15 11.18
CA ALA A 295 -6.08 -6.22 10.33
C ALA A 295 -7.15 -6.94 9.49
N SER A 296 -8.40 -6.99 9.97
CA SER A 296 -9.39 -7.94 9.46
C SER A 296 -10.79 -7.35 9.20
N ASP A 297 -11.13 -6.19 9.75
CA ASP A 297 -12.50 -5.62 9.61
C ASP A 297 -12.54 -4.28 8.88
N ASN A 298 -11.57 -3.39 9.08
CA ASN A 298 -11.62 -2.02 8.56
C ASN A 298 -11.49 -1.98 7.03
N GLY A 299 -10.55 -2.73 6.45
CA GLY A 299 -10.36 -2.77 5.00
C GLY A 299 -11.51 -3.44 4.22
N PRO A 300 -12.14 -4.51 4.72
CA PRO A 300 -13.34 -5.10 4.08
C PRO A 300 -14.62 -4.26 4.09
N ARG A 301 -14.73 -3.24 4.94
CA ARG A 301 -15.93 -2.39 5.09
C ARG A 301 -16.02 -1.36 3.97
#